data_AF-A0A672JJW5-F1
#
_entry.id   AF-A0A672JJW5-F1
#
_cell.length_a   1.000
_cell.length_b   1.000
_cell.length_c   1.000
_cell.angle_alpha   90.00
_cell.angle_beta   90.00
_cell.angle_gamma   90.00
#
_symmetry.space_group_name_H-M   'P 1'
#
loop_
_entity.id
_entity.type
_entity.pdbx_description
1 polymer ?
#
loop_
_entity_poly.entity_id
_entity_poly.type
_entity_poly.pdbx_seq_one_letter_code
_entity_poly.pdbx_strand_id
1 'polypeptide(L)'
;FKDIFNRHTWQNLVSTVEETPDPIPTTIKGTIPSWINGSFLRNGPGKFEFGEDRYTHWFDGMAMMHRFHICEGGLDPVCGCQLSHGPPTL
;
A
#
# COMPACT_ATOMS: atom_id res chain seq x y z
N PHE A 1 11.94 -4.52 -18.78
CA PHE A 1 11.13 -3.73 -19.75
C PHE A 1 10.01 -4.52 -20.42
N LYS A 2 10.16 -5.81 -20.76
CA LYS A 2 9.08 -6.61 -21.39
C LYS A 2 7.94 -7.02 -20.43
N ASP A 3 8.21 -7.15 -19.12
CA ASP A 3 7.19 -7.55 -18.13
C ASP A 3 6.18 -6.45 -17.76
N ILE A 4 6.49 -5.19 -18.07
CA ILE A 4 5.63 -4.05 -17.70
C ILE A 4 4.30 -4.07 -18.47
N PHE A 5 4.23 -4.70 -19.66
CA PHE A 5 3.00 -4.74 -20.46
C PHE A 5 2.29 -6.11 -20.44
N ASN A 6 2.66 -7.00 -19.51
CA ASN A 6 1.97 -8.30 -19.39
C ASN A 6 0.57 -8.09 -18.76
N ARG A 7 -0.48 -8.50 -19.46
CA ARG A 7 -1.87 -8.36 -19.01
C ARG A 7 -2.14 -9.00 -17.63
N HIS A 8 -1.39 -10.05 -17.28
CA HIS A 8 -1.53 -10.74 -15.99
C HIS A 8 -0.91 -9.96 -14.82
N THR A 9 0.13 -9.14 -15.04
CA THR A 9 0.73 -8.33 -13.97
C THR A 9 -0.14 -7.13 -13.60
N TRP A 10 -0.89 -6.58 -14.55
CA TRP A 10 -1.83 -5.46 -14.31
C TRP A 10 -3.06 -5.86 -13.51
N GLN A 11 -3.52 -7.11 -13.61
CA GLN A 11 -4.71 -7.58 -12.88
C GLN A 11 -4.51 -7.50 -11.36
N ASN A 12 -3.30 -7.74 -10.88
CA ASN A 12 -2.97 -7.64 -9.45
C ASN A 12 -2.93 -6.20 -8.92
N LEU A 13 -2.89 -5.20 -9.80
CA LEU A 13 -2.93 -3.79 -9.39
C LEU A 13 -4.35 -3.28 -9.18
N VAL A 14 -5.36 -4.03 -9.64
CA VAL A 14 -6.80 -3.69 -9.55
C VAL A 14 -7.59 -4.76 -8.81
N SER A 15 -6.95 -5.47 -7.88
CA SER A 15 -7.59 -6.44 -6.99
C SER A 15 -7.78 -5.86 -5.59
N THR A 16 -8.87 -6.26 -4.92
CA THR A 16 -9.07 -5.93 -3.51
C THR A 16 -7.93 -6.49 -2.66
N VAL A 17 -7.45 -5.69 -1.71
CA VAL A 17 -6.53 -6.11 -0.67
C VAL A 17 -7.15 -5.85 0.71
N GLU A 18 -6.80 -6.69 1.67
CA GLU A 18 -7.24 -6.53 3.05
C GLU A 18 -6.46 -5.41 3.75
N GLU A 19 -7.14 -4.72 4.67
CA GLU A 19 -6.49 -3.74 5.52
C GLU A 19 -5.53 -4.38 6.51
N THR A 20 -4.50 -3.62 6.86
CA THR A 20 -3.53 -3.97 7.88
C THR A 20 -3.39 -2.76 8.80
N PRO A 21 -4.30 -2.59 9.79
CA PRO A 21 -4.32 -1.41 10.65
C PRO A 21 -3.07 -1.31 11.53
N ASP A 22 -2.45 -2.45 11.84
CA ASP A 22 -1.17 -2.52 12.54
C ASP A 22 -0.01 -2.59 11.53
N PRO A 23 1.12 -1.90 11.79
CA PRO A 23 2.30 -1.98 10.94
C PRO A 23 2.84 -3.41 10.80
N ILE A 24 3.16 -3.79 9.57
CA ILE A 24 3.81 -5.06 9.25
C ILE A 24 5.32 -4.81 9.08
N PRO A 25 6.19 -5.54 9.81
CA PRO A 25 7.64 -5.44 9.64
C PRO A 25 8.07 -5.78 8.22
N THR A 26 9.00 -4.99 7.67
CA THR A 26 9.50 -5.19 6.31
C THR A 26 10.96 -5.60 6.30
N THR A 27 11.32 -6.55 5.44
CA THR A 27 12.73 -6.93 5.25
C THR A 27 13.48 -5.88 4.44
N ILE A 28 14.49 -5.25 5.06
CA ILE A 28 15.38 -4.30 4.37
C ILE A 28 16.42 -5.06 3.56
N LYS A 29 16.59 -4.66 2.29
CA LYS A 29 17.69 -5.10 1.44
C LYS A 29 18.60 -3.91 1.15
N GLY A 30 19.87 -4.00 1.56
CA GLY A 30 20.83 -2.89 1.49
C GLY A 30 20.79 -2.02 2.75
N THR A 31 21.16 -0.74 2.60
CA THR A 31 21.25 0.21 3.73
C THR A 31 20.36 1.41 3.48
N ILE A 32 19.46 1.71 4.42
CA ILE A 32 18.67 2.94 4.41
C ILE A 32 19.58 4.10 4.83
N PRO A 33 19.69 5.19 4.04
CA PRO A 33 20.45 6.36 4.44
C PRO A 33 19.95 6.95 5.75
N SER A 34 20.85 7.34 6.65
CA SER A 34 20.52 7.82 8.01
C SER A 34 19.66 9.08 8.04
N TRP A 35 19.65 9.86 6.97
CA TRP A 35 18.82 11.06 6.83
C TRP A 35 17.37 10.77 6.43
N ILE A 36 17.03 9.51 6.11
CA ILE A 36 15.66 9.09 5.85
C ILE A 36 15.03 8.61 7.16
N ASN A 37 14.21 9.48 7.75
CA ASN A 37 13.40 9.15 8.92
C ASN A 37 12.02 9.83 8.76
N GLY A 38 10.95 9.03 8.79
CA GLY A 38 9.59 9.51 8.63
C GLY A 38 8.66 8.53 7.93
N SER A 39 7.53 9.04 7.46
CA SER A 39 6.48 8.25 6.81
C SER A 39 6.35 8.63 5.35
N PHE A 40 6.46 7.65 4.47
CA PHE A 40 6.06 7.78 3.06
C PHE A 40 4.61 7.32 2.91
N LEU A 41 3.74 8.23 2.48
CA LEU A 41 2.31 8.00 2.31
C LEU A 41 1.95 7.96 0.83
N ARG A 42 1.17 6.97 0.42
CA ARG A 42 0.58 6.87 -0.92
C ARG A 42 -0.91 6.57 -0.81
N ASN A 43 -1.72 7.29 -1.57
CA ASN A 43 -3.13 6.96 -1.75
C ASN A 43 -3.31 6.16 -3.05
N GLY A 44 -4.25 5.21 -3.07
CA GLY A 44 -4.60 4.43 -4.25
C GLY A 44 -5.87 3.61 -4.02
N PRO A 45 -6.43 2.99 -5.07
CA PRO A 45 -7.56 2.09 -4.90
C PRO A 45 -7.07 0.80 -4.22
N GLY A 46 -7.76 0.37 -3.16
CA GLY A 46 -7.41 -0.86 -2.44
C GLY A 46 -8.57 -1.84 -2.28
N LYS A 47 -9.79 -1.43 -2.60
CA LYS A 47 -10.99 -2.29 -2.50
C LYS A 47 -11.92 -2.05 -3.68
N PHE A 48 -12.21 -3.13 -4.40
CA PHE A 48 -12.95 -3.12 -5.66
C PHE A 48 -14.30 -3.85 -5.57
N GLU A 49 -14.65 -4.39 -4.40
CA GLU A 49 -15.94 -5.04 -4.13
C GLU A 49 -16.65 -4.37 -2.93
N PHE A 50 -17.96 -4.14 -3.09
CA PHE A 50 -18.84 -3.68 -2.03
C PHE A 50 -20.18 -4.42 -2.12
N GLY A 51 -20.41 -5.40 -1.24
CA GLY A 51 -21.58 -6.27 -1.34
C GLY A 51 -21.52 -7.15 -2.60
N GLU A 52 -22.53 -7.07 -3.46
CA GLU A 52 -22.57 -7.79 -4.75
C GLU A 52 -21.99 -6.96 -5.92
N ASP A 53 -21.69 -5.68 -5.70
CA ASP A 53 -21.19 -4.78 -6.73
C ASP A 53 -19.67 -4.87 -6.88
N ARG A 54 -19.21 -4.95 -8.14
CA ARG A 54 -17.78 -5.05 -8.49
C ARG A 54 -17.36 -3.91 -9.41
N TYR A 55 -16.39 -3.12 -8.94
CA TYR A 55 -15.82 -2.02 -9.68
C TYR A 55 -14.65 -2.51 -10.53
N THR A 56 -14.73 -2.27 -11.84
CA THR A 56 -13.73 -2.77 -12.81
C THR A 56 -12.81 -1.67 -13.35
N HIS A 57 -13.06 -0.43 -12.96
CA HIS A 57 -12.28 0.73 -13.37
C HIS A 57 -11.33 1.19 -12.26
N TRP A 58 -10.12 1.60 -12.63
CA TRP A 58 -9.05 1.95 -11.69
C TRP A 58 -9.49 3.02 -10.67
N PHE A 59 -10.26 4.01 -11.12
CA PHE A 59 -10.65 5.16 -10.30
C PHE A 59 -11.90 4.94 -9.45
N ASP A 60 -12.54 3.78 -9.54
CA ASP A 60 -13.80 3.49 -8.86
C ASP A 60 -13.58 2.67 -7.57
N GLY A 61 -12.38 2.13 -7.36
CA GLY A 61 -12.01 1.43 -6.13
C GLY A 61 -11.95 2.39 -4.94
N MET A 62 -12.39 1.95 -3.76
CA MET A 62 -12.33 2.76 -2.54
C MET A 62 -10.88 3.12 -2.18
N ALA A 63 -10.71 4.35 -1.70
CA ALA A 63 -9.40 4.90 -1.36
C ALA A 63 -8.77 4.17 -0.18
N MET A 64 -7.54 3.70 -0.40
CA MET A 64 -6.70 3.05 0.59
C MET A 64 -5.37 3.81 0.69
N MET A 65 -5.00 4.10 1.93
CA MET A 65 -3.75 4.72 2.31
C MET A 65 -2.71 3.64 2.60
N HIS A 66 -1.59 3.76 1.93
CA HIS A 66 -0.38 2.98 2.16
C HIS A 66 0.61 3.85 2.92
N ARG A 67 1.13 3.35 4.04
CA ARG A 67 2.17 4.02 4.83
C ARG A 67 3.40 3.13 4.94
N PHE A 68 4.56 3.65 4.57
CA PHE A 68 5.86 3.07 4.90
C PHE A 68 6.51 3.95 5.95
N HIS A 69 6.62 3.45 7.17
CA HIS A 69 7.28 4.15 8.26
C HIS A 69 8.72 3.67 8.40
N ILE A 70 9.67 4.61 8.31
CA ILE A 70 11.10 4.35 8.35
C ILE A 70 11.66 5.08 9.56
N CYS A 71 12.24 4.33 10.49
CA CYS A 71 12.84 4.82 11.71
C CYS A 71 14.19 4.12 11.93
N GLU A 72 15.16 4.89 12.42
CA GLU A 72 16.56 4.54 12.72
C GLU A 72 17.01 3.10 12.37
N GLY A 73 17.36 2.87 11.10
CA GLY A 73 17.97 1.60 10.66
C GLY A 73 17.03 0.40 10.57
N GLY A 74 15.72 0.56 10.83
CA GLY A 74 14.69 -0.45 10.62
C GLY A 74 14.58 -1.55 11.68
N LEU A 75 15.05 -1.29 12.90
CA LEU A 75 15.03 -2.26 14.00
C LEU A 75 13.81 -2.10 14.95
N ASP A 76 12.99 -1.06 14.77
CA ASP A 76 11.81 -0.83 15.59
C ASP A 76 10.58 -1.55 14.97
N PRO A 77 9.79 -2.33 15.75
CA PRO A 77 8.55 -2.95 15.28
C PRO A 77 7.50 -1.97 14.76
N VAL A 78 7.61 -0.68 15.09
CA VAL A 78 6.76 0.40 14.56
C VAL A 78 7.21 0.82 13.15
N CYS A 79 8.44 0.51 12.73
CA CYS A 79 8.88 0.70 11.35
C CYS A 79 8.34 -0.42 10.45
N GLY A 80 7.39 -0.09 9.59
CA GLY A 80 6.70 -1.09 8.79
C GLY A 80 5.78 -0.50 7.72
N CYS A 81 5.14 -1.39 6.98
CA CYS A 81 4.10 -1.06 6.01
C CYS A 81 2.71 -1.19 6.67
N GLN A 82 1.83 -0.23 6.43
CA GLN A 82 0.45 -0.24 6.90
C GLN A 82 -0.49 0.08 5.74
N LEU A 83 -1.63 -0.61 5.70
CA LEU A 83 -2.73 -0.37 4.79
C LEU A 83 -3.98 -0.01 5.59
N SER A 84 -4.53 1.18 5.37
CA SER A 84 -5.77 1.61 6.03
C SER A 84 -6.66 2.34 5.06
N HIS A 85 -7.98 2.31 5.27
CA HIS A 85 -8.86 3.21 4.54
C HIS A 85 -8.41 4.67 4.72
N GLY A 86 -8.55 5.47 3.66
CA GLY A 86 -8.45 6.92 3.79
C GLY A 86 -9.44 7.42 4.85
N PRO A 87 -9.14 8.54 5.55
CA PRO A 87 -10.15 9.17 6.40
C PRO A 87 -11.41 9.40 5.56
N PRO A 88 -12.62 9.19 6.11
CA PRO A 88 -13.85 9.47 5.39
C PRO A 88 -13.78 10.91 4.89
N THR A 89 -13.75 11.08 3.57
CA THR A 89 -13.88 12.40 2.94
C THR A 89 -15.24 12.96 3.33
N LEU A 90 -15.23 14.11 4.01
CA LEU A 90 -16.44 14.90 4.34
C LEU A 90 -17.22 15.25 3.07
#